data_AF-A5G8X7-F1
#
_entry.id   AF-A5G8X7-F1
#
_cell.length_a   1.000
_cell.length_b   1.000
_cell.length_c   1.000
_cell.angle_alpha   90.00
_cell.angle_beta   90.00
_cell.angle_gamma   90.00
#
_symmetry.space_group_name_H-M   'P 1'
#
loop_
_entity.id
_entity.type
_entity.pdbx_description
1 polymer ?
#
loop_
_entity_poly.entity_id
_entity_poly.type
_entity_poly.pdbx_seq_one_letter_code
_entity_poly.pdbx_strand_id
1 'polypeptide(L)'
;MDVSTTPVTAMPVEDVKLRQSLKFQPQSAEKEKAAAKKVAREFEVMFVGMMLKSMRETVGKDKLTGGGHGEEVYQSLLDQEYAKGVVDSGGVGLARMIEKQLVRQDKKVEPENGGLKNVY
;
A
#
# COMPACT_ATOMS: atom_id res chain seq x y z
N MET A 1 43.30 3.01 -65.57
CA MET A 1 44.31 3.39 -64.55
C MET A 1 44.03 4.83 -64.19
N ASP A 2 43.42 5.07 -63.02
CA ASP A 2 44.01 5.88 -61.96
C ASP A 2 43.14 5.74 -60.71
N VAL A 3 43.78 5.34 -59.61
CA VAL A 3 43.16 5.03 -58.33
C VAL A 3 43.48 6.19 -57.41
N SER A 4 42.51 7.08 -57.17
CA SER A 4 42.62 8.09 -56.12
C SER A 4 41.82 7.63 -54.91
N THR A 5 42.55 7.17 -53.91
CA THR A 5 42.04 6.82 -52.60
C THR A 5 41.71 8.11 -51.85
N THR A 6 40.46 8.25 -51.42
CA THR A 6 40.09 9.18 -50.34
C THR A 6 39.57 8.35 -49.17
N PRO A 7 39.96 8.68 -47.92
CA PRO A 7 39.67 7.85 -46.77
C PRO A 7 38.17 7.81 -46.46
N VAL A 8 37.67 6.60 -46.23
CA VAL A 8 36.33 6.29 -45.74
C VAL A 8 36.07 7.13 -44.50
N THR A 9 35.26 8.17 -44.66
CA THR A 9 34.73 8.95 -43.53
C THR A 9 33.84 8.01 -42.74
N ALA A 10 34.21 7.81 -41.48
CA ALA A 10 33.58 6.90 -40.54
C ALA A 10 32.05 7.03 -40.57
N MET A 11 31.39 5.88 -40.70
CA MET A 11 29.98 5.75 -40.32
C MET A 11 29.89 6.15 -38.84
N PRO A 12 28.96 7.03 -38.43
CA PRO A 12 28.69 7.25 -37.02
C PRO A 12 28.10 5.94 -36.47
N VAL A 13 28.95 5.20 -35.77
CA VAL A 13 28.51 4.31 -34.70
C VAL A 13 27.69 5.13 -33.71
N GLU A 14 26.62 4.54 -33.18
CA GLU A 14 25.78 5.02 -32.06
C GLU A 14 24.41 5.64 -32.37
N ASP A 15 23.62 5.02 -33.24
CA ASP A 15 22.15 5.06 -33.13
C ASP A 15 21.59 3.75 -32.53
N VAL A 16 22.27 3.23 -31.50
CA VAL A 16 21.68 2.29 -30.53
C VAL A 16 21.15 3.08 -29.32
N LYS A 17 20.57 4.27 -29.54
CA LYS A 17 19.54 4.79 -28.64
C LYS A 17 18.20 4.18 -29.03
N LEU A 18 18.22 2.84 -28.98
CA LEU A 18 17.13 1.92 -29.20
C LEU A 18 16.07 2.15 -28.11
N ARG A 19 15.20 3.16 -28.26
CA ARG A 19 13.80 3.20 -27.76
C ARG A 19 13.52 2.67 -26.34
N GLN A 20 14.53 2.64 -25.46
CA GLN A 20 14.50 2.10 -24.11
C GLN A 20 14.50 3.24 -23.09
N SER A 21 13.78 4.32 -23.39
CA SER A 21 13.00 4.97 -22.33
C SER A 21 11.92 3.98 -21.89
N LEU A 22 12.35 2.94 -21.18
CA LEU A 22 11.52 2.04 -20.41
C LEU A 22 10.66 2.93 -19.53
N LYS A 23 9.38 2.99 -19.88
CA LYS A 23 8.29 3.54 -19.10
C LYS A 23 8.53 3.15 -17.64
N PHE A 24 8.93 4.12 -16.82
CA PHE A 24 9.06 3.95 -15.38
C PHE A 24 7.71 3.46 -14.88
N GLN A 25 7.63 2.20 -14.45
CA GLN A 25 6.37 1.49 -14.27
C GLN A 25 5.59 2.12 -13.11
N PRO A 26 4.44 2.78 -13.34
CA PRO A 26 3.54 3.20 -12.25
C PRO A 26 2.87 1.99 -11.55
N GLN A 27 3.06 0.78 -12.10
CA GLN A 27 2.38 -0.43 -11.67
C GLN A 27 2.80 -0.91 -10.27
N SER A 28 4.04 -0.65 -9.83
CA SER A 28 4.48 -1.00 -8.47
C SER A 28 3.91 -0.05 -7.42
N ALA A 29 4.04 1.26 -7.65
CA ALA A 29 3.55 2.28 -6.72
C ALA A 29 2.01 2.27 -6.57
N GLU A 30 1.25 1.95 -7.62
CA GLU A 30 -0.20 1.75 -7.48
C GLU A 30 -0.56 0.49 -6.72
N LYS A 31 0.18 -0.61 -6.92
CA LYS A 31 -0.03 -1.86 -6.15
C LYS A 31 0.27 -1.67 -4.67
N GLU A 32 1.35 -0.96 -4.34
CA GLU A 32 1.73 -0.63 -2.96
C GLU A 32 0.67 0.23 -2.27
N LYS A 33 0.16 1.27 -2.94
CA LYS A 33 -0.96 2.07 -2.44
C LYS A 33 -2.23 1.25 -2.22
N ALA A 34 -2.56 0.36 -3.17
CA ALA A 34 -3.72 -0.52 -3.02
C ALA A 34 -3.57 -1.48 -1.83
N ALA A 35 -2.37 -2.03 -1.61
CA ALA A 35 -2.05 -2.86 -0.47
C ALA A 35 -2.14 -2.09 0.85
N ALA A 36 -1.54 -0.90 0.92
CA ALA A 36 -1.63 0.02 2.05
C ALA A 36 -3.09 0.33 2.42
N LYS A 37 -3.91 0.65 1.42
CA LYS A 37 -5.35 0.92 1.60
C LYS A 37 -6.11 -0.30 2.11
N LYS A 38 -5.76 -1.50 1.66
CA LYS A 38 -6.39 -2.75 2.12
C LYS A 38 -6.07 -3.01 3.60
N VAL A 39 -4.79 -2.97 3.96
CA VAL A 39 -4.33 -3.20 5.34
C VAL A 39 -4.90 -2.13 6.28
N ALA A 40 -4.92 -0.87 5.86
CA ALA A 40 -5.50 0.21 6.65
C ALA A 40 -7.00 0.02 6.92
N ARG A 41 -7.76 -0.48 5.93
CA ARG A 41 -9.17 -0.82 6.10
C ARG A 41 -9.38 -2.00 7.04
N GLU A 42 -8.58 -3.06 6.91
CA GLU A 42 -8.64 -4.21 7.81
C GLU A 42 -8.33 -3.82 9.26
N PHE A 43 -7.38 -2.92 9.47
CA PHE A 43 -7.10 -2.37 10.78
C PHE A 43 -8.29 -1.58 11.35
N GLU A 44 -8.94 -0.76 10.52
CA GLU A 44 -10.13 -0.01 10.94
C GLU A 44 -11.29 -0.95 11.29
N VAL A 45 -11.48 -2.06 10.56
CA VAL A 45 -12.47 -3.10 10.91
C VAL A 45 -12.19 -3.68 12.31
N MET A 46 -10.94 -4.03 12.61
CA MET A 46 -10.59 -4.52 13.95
C MET A 46 -10.86 -3.47 15.03
N PHE A 47 -10.54 -2.20 14.75
CA PHE A 47 -10.79 -1.10 15.68
C PHE A 47 -12.28 -0.89 15.95
N VAL A 48 -13.11 -0.87 14.91
CA VAL A 48 -14.57 -0.76 15.06
C VAL A 48 -15.12 -1.98 15.83
N GLY A 49 -14.61 -3.19 15.55
CA GLY A 49 -14.96 -4.38 16.31
C GLY A 49 -14.64 -4.25 17.81
N MET A 50 -13.47 -3.71 18.16
CA MET A 50 -13.11 -3.42 19.56
C MET A 50 -14.05 -2.38 20.18
N MET A 51 -14.40 -1.33 19.45
CA MET A 51 -15.35 -0.32 19.90
C MET A 51 -16.73 -0.92 20.18
N LEU A 52 -17.26 -1.73 19.26
CA LEU A 52 -18.55 -2.41 19.41
C LEU A 52 -18.56 -3.34 20.62
N LYS A 53 -17.48 -4.10 20.80
CA LYS A 53 -17.29 -4.96 21.96
C LYS A 53 -17.29 -4.15 23.27
N SER A 54 -16.51 -3.06 23.33
CA SER A 54 -16.48 -2.19 24.52
C SER A 54 -17.83 -1.53 24.81
N MET A 55 -18.59 -1.11 23.78
CA MET A 55 -19.95 -0.59 23.95
C MET A 55 -20.91 -1.65 24.49
N ARG A 56 -20.75 -2.92 24.08
CA ARG A 56 -21.58 -4.02 24.58
C ARG A 56 -21.24 -4.35 26.04
N GLU A 57 -19.97 -4.30 26.41
CA GLU A 57 -19.52 -4.53 27.78
C GLU A 57 -20.07 -3.48 28.77
N THR A 58 -20.44 -2.28 28.31
CA THR A 58 -21.07 -1.24 29.16
C THR A 58 -22.58 -1.41 29.32
N VAL A 59 -23.25 -2.05 28.36
CA VAL A 59 -24.66 -2.46 28.47
C VAL A 59 -24.66 -3.73 29.32
N GLY A 60 -24.75 -3.57 30.65
CA GLY A 60 -24.54 -4.64 31.63
C GLY A 60 -25.18 -5.97 31.23
N LYS A 61 -24.46 -7.08 31.43
CA LYS A 61 -24.92 -8.43 31.08
C LYS A 61 -26.24 -8.71 31.79
N ASP A 62 -27.34 -8.76 31.05
CA ASP A 62 -28.62 -9.16 31.60
C ASP A 62 -28.50 -10.58 32.15
N LYS A 63 -28.91 -10.78 33.42
CA LYS A 63 -28.92 -12.10 34.06
C LYS A 63 -29.84 -13.11 33.34
N LEU A 64 -30.63 -12.64 32.36
CA LEU A 64 -31.58 -13.40 31.57
C LEU A 64 -31.00 -14.00 30.28
N THR A 65 -29.96 -13.41 29.69
CA THR A 65 -29.35 -13.96 28.45
C THR A 65 -28.22 -14.93 28.72
N GLY A 66 -27.84 -15.18 29.98
CA GLY A 66 -27.07 -16.35 30.38
C GLY A 66 -25.90 -16.68 29.44
N GLY A 67 -25.02 -15.69 29.24
CA GLY A 67 -23.93 -15.76 28.27
C GLY A 67 -23.20 -17.11 28.28
N GLY A 68 -23.23 -17.77 27.13
CA GLY A 68 -22.56 -19.03 26.86
C GLY A 68 -21.55 -18.89 25.72
N HIS A 69 -20.59 -19.82 25.65
CA HIS A 69 -19.52 -19.79 24.64
C HIS A 69 -20.05 -19.70 23.19
N GLY A 70 -21.15 -20.39 22.87
CA GLY A 70 -21.76 -20.32 21.54
C GLY A 70 -22.33 -18.94 21.21
N GLU A 71 -22.89 -18.24 22.19
CA GLU A 71 -23.39 -16.87 22.01
C GLU A 71 -22.23 -15.90 21.83
N GLU A 72 -21.16 -16.03 22.61
CA GLU A 72 -19.96 -15.19 22.47
C GLU A 72 -19.33 -15.32 21.06
N VAL A 73 -19.28 -16.54 20.53
CA VAL A 73 -18.80 -16.79 19.16
C VAL A 73 -19.72 -16.15 18.14
N TYR A 74 -21.04 -16.36 18.25
CA TYR A 74 -22.01 -15.77 17.33
C TYR A 74 -21.98 -14.24 17.37
N GLN A 75 -21.93 -13.64 18.56
CA GLN A 75 -21.80 -12.19 18.74
C GLN A 75 -20.50 -11.67 18.13
N SER A 76 -19.38 -12.38 18.31
CA SER A 76 -18.10 -11.99 17.71
C SER A 76 -18.16 -11.99 16.17
N LEU A 77 -18.81 -12.98 15.57
CA LEU A 77 -19.02 -13.03 14.12
C LEU A 77 -19.94 -11.90 13.64
N LEU A 78 -21.01 -11.64 14.38
CA LEU A 78 -21.93 -10.54 14.08
C LEU A 78 -21.24 -9.18 14.16
N ASP A 79 -20.43 -8.96 15.19
CA ASP A 79 -19.65 -7.74 15.40
C ASP A 79 -18.62 -7.55 14.28
N GLN A 80 -18.02 -8.63 13.77
CA GLN A 80 -17.15 -8.57 12.60
C GLN A 80 -17.89 -8.11 11.34
N GLU A 81 -19.08 -8.63 11.07
CA GLU A 81 -19.87 -8.21 9.90
C GLU A 81 -20.36 -6.76 10.03
N TYR A 82 -20.78 -6.34 11.23
CA TYR A 82 -21.11 -4.94 11.47
C TYR A 82 -19.91 -4.02 11.31
N ALA A 83 -18.75 -4.40 11.85
CA ALA A 83 -17.53 -3.61 11.69
C ALA A 83 -17.14 -3.46 10.22
N LYS A 84 -17.23 -4.53 9.41
CA LYS A 84 -17.03 -4.46 7.96
C LYS A 84 -18.03 -3.51 7.30
N GLY A 85 -19.32 -3.66 7.58
CA GLY A 85 -20.37 -2.81 7.02
C GLY A 85 -20.20 -1.33 7.36
N VAL A 86 -19.75 -1.00 8.58
CA VAL A 86 -19.42 0.37 8.99
C VAL A 86 -18.24 0.92 8.19
N VAL A 87 -17.17 0.14 8.02
CA VAL A 87 -16.00 0.56 7.25
C VAL A 87 -16.33 0.73 5.76
N ASP A 88 -17.12 -0.18 5.19
CA ASP A 88 -17.57 -0.11 3.80
C ASP A 88 -18.48 1.09 3.53
N SER A 89 -19.27 1.50 4.53
CA SER A 89 -20.14 2.69 4.46
C SER A 89 -19.41 4.01 4.68
N GLY A 90 -18.09 3.99 4.87
CA GLY A 90 -17.25 5.19 5.00
C GLY A 90 -16.37 5.23 6.25
N GLY A 91 -16.59 4.33 7.21
CA GLY A 91 -15.79 4.17 8.42
C GLY A 91 -15.77 5.40 9.34
N VAL A 92 -14.86 5.37 10.31
CA VAL A 92 -14.53 6.50 11.19
C VAL A 92 -13.43 7.40 10.61
N GLY A 93 -12.77 6.94 9.53
CA GLY A 93 -11.73 7.66 8.81
C GLY A 93 -10.31 7.29 9.21
N LEU A 94 -10.13 6.28 10.06
CA LEU A 94 -8.83 5.85 10.54
C LEU A 94 -7.98 5.24 9.42
N ALA A 95 -8.58 4.44 8.52
CA ALA A 95 -7.84 3.85 7.40
C ALA A 95 -7.23 4.93 6.50
N ARG A 96 -7.95 6.04 6.27
CA ARG A 96 -7.45 7.16 5.46
C ARG A 96 -6.26 7.86 6.12
N MET A 97 -6.24 7.93 7.45
CA MET A 97 -5.11 8.51 8.18
C MET A 97 -3.88 7.61 8.09
N ILE A 98 -4.07 6.30 8.26
CA ILE A 98 -2.99 5.30 8.17
C ILE A 98 -2.41 5.25 6.75
N GLU A 99 -3.25 5.20 5.72
CA GLU A 99 -2.84 5.23 4.31
C GLU A 99 -1.97 6.46 4.01
N LYS A 100 -2.37 7.65 4.48
CA LYS A 100 -1.61 8.88 4.30
C LYS A 100 -0.24 8.84 4.99
N GLN A 101 -0.12 8.19 6.14
CA GLN A 101 1.15 8.07 6.85
C GLN A 101 2.09 7.09 6.16
N LEU A 102 1.57 5.94 5.72
CA LEU A 102 2.37 4.91 5.05
C LEU A 102 2.95 5.42 3.73
N VAL A 103 2.11 6.05 2.88
CA VAL A 103 2.56 6.66 1.61
C VAL A 103 3.58 7.79 1.82
N ARG A 104 3.53 8.50 2.94
CA ARG A 104 4.53 9.55 3.28
C ARG A 104 5.86 8.96 3.71
N GLN A 105 5.86 7.80 4.39
CA GLN A 105 7.09 7.11 4.79
C GLN A 105 7.78 6.48 3.59
N ASP A 106 7.04 5.85 2.67
CA ASP A 106 7.61 5.27 1.44
C ASP A 106 8.33 6.32 0.59
N LYS A 107 7.77 7.54 0.50
CA LYS A 107 8.40 8.66 -0.22
C LYS A 107 9.68 9.19 0.43
N LYS A 108 9.97 8.88 1.69
CA LYS A 108 11.19 9.35 2.38
C LYS A 108 12.39 8.43 2.18
N VAL A 109 12.22 7.28 1.52
CA VAL A 109 13.30 6.32 1.22
C VAL A 109 13.78 6.54 -0.22
N GLU A 110 14.39 7.69 -0.51
CA GLU A 110 15.27 7.80 -1.67
C GLU A 110 16.70 7.43 -1.21
N PRO A 111 17.44 6.60 -1.97
CA PRO A 111 18.78 6.22 -1.58
C PRO A 111 19.70 7.43 -1.73
N GLU A 112 20.29 7.87 -0.62
CA GLU A 112 21.51 8.66 -0.69
C GLU A 112 22.59 7.82 -1.37
N ASN A 113 22.81 8.15 -2.65
CA ASN A 113 23.77 7.52 -3.53
C ASN A 113 25.18 7.79 -2.98
N GLY A 114 25.67 6.89 -2.13
CA GLY A 114 27.06 6.81 -1.65
C GLY A 114 28.02 6.36 -2.76
N GLY A 115 27.91 6.96 -3.95
CA GLY A 115 28.79 6.72 -5.08
C GLY A 115 30.15 7.37 -4.87
N LEU A 116 31.12 6.53 -4.53
CA LEU A 116 32.57 6.66 -4.72
C LEU A 116 33.00 7.93 -5.49
N LYS A 117 33.49 8.94 -4.77
CA LYS A 117 34.35 9.97 -5.35
C LYS A 117 35.74 9.36 -5.56
N ASN A 118 35.93 8.64 -6.68
CA ASN A 118 37.26 8.52 -7.26
C ASN A 118 37.64 9.91 -7.80
N VAL A 119 38.47 10.62 -7.05
CA VAL A 119 39.20 11.79 -7.54
C VAL A 119 40.67 11.44 -7.46
N TYR A 120 41.34 11.64 -8.58
CA TYR A 120 42.76 11.43 -8.89
C TYR A 120 43.73 11.76 -7.75
#